data_AF-A0A922VFN6-F1
#
_entry.id   AF-A0A922VFN6-F1
#
_cell.length_a   1.000
_cell.length_b   1.000
_cell.length_c   1.000
_cell.angle_alpha   90.00
_cell.angle_beta   90.00
_cell.angle_gamma   90.00
#
_symmetry.space_group_name_H-M   'P 1'
#
loop_
_entity.id
_entity.type
_entity.pdbx_description
1 polymer ?
#
loop_
_entity_poly.entity_id
_entity_poly.type
_entity_poly.pdbx_seq_one_letter_code
_entity_poly.pdbx_strand_id
1 'polypeptide(L)' 'AHVLTFASDTGLIDAGLKLRTLRLPDRFQDQDKPEKQYAEAGLDATAIVESVLKALRWNEGAVAGEARA' A
#
# COMPACT_ATOMS: atom_id res chain seq x y z
N ALA A 1 0.53 -15.84 1.28
CA ALA A 1 0.18 -14.73 0.36
C ALA A 1 -0.34 -15.32 -0.95
N HIS A 2 -1.59 -15.78 -0.99
CA HIS A 2 -2.08 -16.61 -2.10
C HIS A 2 -2.33 -15.81 -3.40
N VAL A 3 -2.86 -14.59 -3.30
CA VAL A 3 -3.22 -13.78 -4.47
C VAL A 3 -2.00 -13.27 -5.24
N LEU A 4 -0.96 -12.83 -4.52
CA LEU A 4 0.27 -12.35 -5.16
C LEU A 4 1.00 -13.49 -5.88
N THR A 5 1.12 -14.65 -5.24
CA THR A 5 1.71 -15.84 -5.88
C THR A 5 0.94 -16.22 -7.14
N PHE A 6 -0.39 -16.33 -7.07
CA PHE A 6 -1.22 -16.59 -8.24
C PHE A 6 -1.02 -15.55 -9.36
N ALA A 7 -1.03 -14.26 -9.03
CA ALA A 7 -0.86 -13.19 -10.02
C ALA A 7 0.52 -13.18 -10.67
N SER A 8 1.56 -13.59 -9.93
CA SER A 8 2.91 -13.77 -10.47
C SER A 8 3.00 -15.01 -11.36
N ASP A 9 2.48 -16.15 -10.90
CA ASP A 9 2.57 -17.43 -11.63
C ASP A 9 1.79 -17.42 -12.95
N THR A 10 0.70 -16.65 -13.00
CA THR A 10 -0.13 -16.49 -14.20
C THR A 10 0.31 -15.32 -15.09
N GLY A 11 1.39 -14.61 -14.73
CA GLY A 11 1.94 -13.51 -15.52
C GLY A 11 1.08 -12.23 -15.55
N LEU A 12 0.12 -12.07 -14.63
CA LEU A 12 -0.79 -10.91 -14.60
C LEU A 12 -0.06 -9.59 -14.33
N ILE A 13 1.15 -9.64 -13.75
CA ILE A 13 1.95 -8.46 -13.41
C ILE A 13 3.06 -8.15 -14.43
N ASP A 14 3.25 -9.01 -15.44
CA ASP A 14 4.40 -8.93 -16.36
C ASP A 14 4.31 -7.74 -17.31
N ALA A 15 3.10 -7.28 -17.62
CA ALA A 15 2.83 -6.16 -18.53
C ALA A 15 2.81 -4.77 -17.83
N GLY A 16 3.40 -4.65 -16.65
CA GLY A 16 3.51 -3.37 -15.93
C GLY A 16 2.30 -3.03 -15.03
N LEU A 17 1.43 -4.00 -14.75
CA LEU A 17 0.39 -3.85 -13.75
C LEU A 17 1.03 -3.65 -12.37
N LYS A 18 0.75 -2.51 -11.75
CA LYS A 18 1.26 -2.18 -10.40
C LYS A 18 0.33 -2.77 -9.35
N LEU A 19 0.83 -3.72 -8.58
CA LEU A 19 0.12 -4.31 -7.45
C LEU A 19 0.75 -3.88 -6.12
N ARG A 20 -0.08 -3.52 -5.14
CA ARG A 20 0.33 -3.14 -3.78
C ARG A 20 -0.50 -3.92 -2.78
N THR A 21 0.18 -4.72 -1.95
CA THR A 21 -0.47 -5.54 -0.93
C THR A 21 -0.53 -4.78 0.39
N LEU A 22 -1.69 -4.79 1.02
CA LEU A 22 -1.87 -4.38 2.41
C LEU A 22 -1.98 -5.65 3.25
N ARG A 23 -1.19 -5.72 4.32
CA ARG A 23 -1.09 -6.90 5.19
C ARG A 23 -0.73 -6.45 6.59
N LEU A 24 -1.02 -7.30 7.57
CA LEU A 24 -0.55 -7.08 8.92
C LEU A 24 0.99 -6.99 8.93
N PRO A 25 1.58 -5.94 9.54
CA PRO A 25 3.01 -5.82 9.65
C PRO A 25 3.58 -6.96 10.51
N ASP A 26 4.77 -7.43 10.16
CA ASP A 26 5.47 -8.48 10.91
C ASP A 26 6.13 -7.90 12.17
N ARG A 27 5.28 -7.47 13.10
CA ARG A 27 5.65 -6.93 14.40
C ARG A 27 4.59 -7.28 15.42
N PHE A 28 5.00 -7.43 16.67
CA PHE A 28 4.05 -7.60 17.77
C PHE A 28 3.17 -6.35 17.91
N GLN A 29 1.88 -6.55 18.12
CA GLN A 29 0.89 -5.50 18.39
C GLN A 29 0.26 -5.79 19.74
N ASP A 30 0.21 -4.79 20.60
CA ASP A 30 -0.41 -4.94 21.91
C ASP A 30 -1.93 -5.10 21.77
N GLN A 31 -2.54 -5.70 22.79
CA GLN A 31 -3.98 -5.88 22.82
C GLN A 31 -4.66 -4.52 23.03
N ASP A 32 -5.52 -4.14 22.10
CA ASP A 32 -6.43 -3.01 22.25
C ASP A 32 -7.73 -3.33 21.51
N LYS A 33 -8.62 -2.36 21.38
CA LYS A 33 -9.82 -2.47 20.56
C LYS A 33 -9.45 -2.78 19.10
N PRO A 34 -10.21 -3.65 18.41
CA PRO A 34 -9.91 -4.05 17.03
C PRO A 34 -9.69 -2.86 16.08
N GLU A 35 -10.46 -1.79 16.22
CA GLU A 35 -10.35 -0.61 15.36
C GLU A 35 -8.99 0.07 15.47
N LYS A 36 -8.45 0.15 16.69
CA LYS A 36 -7.13 0.73 16.93
C LYS A 36 -6.01 -0.18 16.45
N GLN A 37 -6.15 -1.49 16.62
CA GLN A 37 -5.18 -2.45 16.11
C GLN A 37 -5.10 -2.38 14.57
N TYR A 38 -6.24 -2.26 13.88
CA TYR A 38 -6.24 -2.09 12.43
C TYR A 38 -5.68 -0.74 11.98
N ALA A 39 -5.98 0.35 12.70
CA ALA A 39 -5.38 1.65 12.43
C ALA A 39 -3.86 1.61 12.62
N GLU A 40 -3.36 1.00 13.69
CA GLU A 40 -1.93 0.79 13.95
C GLU A 40 -1.26 -0.08 12.87
N ALA A 41 -1.97 -1.08 12.35
CA ALA A 41 -1.52 -1.92 11.25
C ALA A 41 -1.57 -1.23 9.88
N GLY A 42 -2.22 -0.06 9.76
CA GLY A 42 -2.46 0.62 8.50
C GLY A 42 -3.43 -0.13 7.59
N LEU A 43 -4.41 -0.81 8.18
CA LEU A 43 -5.42 -1.63 7.49
C LEU A 43 -6.84 -1.04 7.62
N ASP A 44 -6.94 0.23 8.01
CA ASP A 44 -8.20 0.97 8.08
C ASP A 44 -8.51 1.68 6.75
N ALA A 45 -9.71 2.27 6.66
CA ALA A 45 -10.16 2.95 5.45
C ALA A 45 -9.24 4.13 5.06
N THR A 46 -8.73 4.87 6.04
CA THR A 46 -7.83 6.00 5.83
C THR A 46 -6.53 5.54 5.17
N ALA A 47 -5.89 4.51 5.72
CA ALA A 47 -4.64 3.97 5.20
C ALA A 47 -4.81 3.33 3.80
N ILE A 48 -5.96 2.72 3.52
CA ILE A 48 -6.28 2.22 2.17
C ILE A 48 -6.32 3.39 1.17
N VAL A 49 -7.03 4.47 1.50
CA VAL A 49 -7.11 5.65 0.62
C VAL A 49 -5.72 6.26 0.42
N GLU A 50 -4.95 6.46 1.49
CA GLU A 50 -3.57 6.97 1.38
C GLU A 50 -2.70 6.09 0.48
N SER A 51 -2.81 4.76 0.60
CA SER A 51 -2.09 3.81 -0.23
C SER A 51 -2.45 3.92 -1.71
N VAL A 52 -3.74 4.12 -2.02
CA VAL A 52 -4.23 4.36 -3.39
C VAL A 52 -3.70 5.69 -3.92
N LEU A 53 -3.81 6.77 -3.16
CA LEU A 53 -3.35 8.10 -3.57
C LEU A 53 -1.84 8.13 -3.84
N LYS A 54 -1.06 7.47 -2.97
CA LYS A 54 0.37 7.27 -3.15
C LYS A 54 0.70 6.44 -4.39
N ALA A 55 -0.06 5.37 -4.64
CA ALA A 55 0.13 4.53 -5.83
C ALA A 55 -0.17 5.30 -7.14
N LEU A 56 -1.17 6.19 -7.11
CA LEU A 56 -1.54 7.07 -8.22
C LEU A 56 -0.61 8.28 -8.36
N ARG A 57 0.34 8.48 -7.45
CA ARG A 57 1.24 9.64 -7.42
C ARG A 57 0.46 10.97 -7.39
N TRP A 58 -0.68 10.97 -6.72
CA TRP A 58 -1.53 12.14 -6.62
C TRP A 58 -0.75 13.27 -5.95
N ASN A 59 -0.63 14.42 -6.62
CA ASN A 59 0.16 15.60 -6.25
C ASN A 59 1.71 15.51 -6.36
N GLU A 60 2.31 14.46 -6.94
CA GLU A 60 3.78 14.44 -7.17
C GLU A 60 4.25 15.49 -8.21
N GLY A 61 3.37 15.92 -9.12
CA GLY A 61 3.68 16.92 -10.15
C GLY A 61 3.88 18.36 -9.64
N ALA A 62 3.51 18.67 -8.40
CA ALA A 62 3.70 20.00 -7.82
C ALA A 62 5.13 20.25 -7.30
N VAL A 63 5.92 19.20 -7.06
CA VAL A 63 7.22 19.29 -6.38
C VAL A 63 8.41 19.14 -7.33
N ALA A 64 8.18 18.72 -8.59
CA ALA A 64 9.25 18.43 -9.55
C ALA A 64 9.95 19.69 -10.15
N GLY A 65 9.54 20.90 -9.75
CA GLY A 65 10.09 22.17 -10.26
C GLY A 65 11.38 22.67 -9.60
N GLU A 66 11.77 22.15 -8.43
CA GLU A 66 12.86 22.74 -7.63
C GLU A 66 14.17 21.92 -7.61
N ALA A 67 14.20 20.71 -8.17
CA ALA A 67 15.36 19.80 -8.05
C ALA A 67 16.21 19.67 -9.33
N ARG A 68 16.39 20.76 -10.08
CA ARG A 68 17.42 20.86 -11.13
C ARG A 68 18.16 22.19 -11.02
N ALA A 69 19.14 22.23 -10.12
CA ALA A 69 20.26 23.16 -10.09
C ALA A 69 21.54 22.36 -9.89
#